data_AF-A0AB35L3C8-F1
#
_entry.id   AF-A0AB35L3C8-F1
#
_cell.length_a   1.000
_cell.length_b   1.000
_cell.length_c   1.000
_cell.angle_alpha   90.00
_cell.angle_beta   90.00
_cell.angle_gamma   90.00
#
_symmetry.space_group_name_H-M   'P 1'
#
loop_
_entity.id
_entity.type
_entity.pdbx_description
1 polymer ?
#
loop_
_entity_poly.entity_id
_entity_poly.type
_entity_poly.pdbx_seq_one_letter_code
_entity_poly.pdbx_strand_id
1 'polypeptide(L)'
;MIRVCLIGLPRQLRRRIEQSLEGRGISPSTIIADLDRTGKLQLKPKPELAISYLRDYYESVETGYPDAEIYVLPYAPIPQDVEDELCALEDLGAQIVEFEMEVEGWPYLHLKRPKINEAFLDSVAEALIKGVVDNDEPPPLPSECIRQATERNRDLHVVGNGIDLCDEIAPLRHGFVRESIKAFSELIALNGNVGNLDEFFRARGLHHAKTGGIATELEIMIDGQFVRKETHHTHLKSGDKTRPQAAARIYYQLLMHEDVFRVFLLYVGPHPDANVTRKIDIPSVSSSRDQG
;
A
#
# COMPACT_ATOMS: atom_id res chain seq x y z
N MET A 1 8.52 -9.93 -2.02
CA MET A 1 9.22 -8.97 -2.90
C MET A 1 8.37 -8.87 -4.14
N ILE A 2 7.89 -7.68 -4.50
CA ILE A 2 6.97 -7.51 -5.62
C ILE A 2 7.76 -7.73 -6.91
N ARG A 3 7.26 -8.51 -7.87
CA ARG A 3 7.95 -8.75 -9.14
C ARG A 3 7.21 -8.05 -10.25
N VAL A 4 7.91 -7.23 -11.04
CA VAL A 4 7.32 -6.50 -12.17
C VAL A 4 8.08 -6.79 -13.45
N CYS A 5 7.44 -6.65 -14.61
CA CYS A 5 8.10 -6.67 -15.90
C CYS A 5 8.09 -5.28 -16.53
N LEU A 6 9.24 -4.81 -17.00
CA LEU A 6 9.39 -3.53 -17.70
C LEU A 6 9.72 -3.79 -19.17
N ILE A 7 8.87 -3.34 -20.09
CA ILE A 7 9.05 -3.51 -21.53
C ILE A 7 9.40 -2.17 -22.17
N GLY A 8 10.49 -2.15 -22.94
CA GLY A 8 10.92 -0.98 -23.70
C GLY A 8 11.78 0.01 -22.90
N LEU A 9 12.35 -0.40 -21.77
CA LEU A 9 13.21 0.46 -20.96
C LEU A 9 14.49 0.84 -21.73
N PRO A 10 14.80 2.14 -21.96
CA PRO A 10 16.03 2.54 -22.60
C PRO A 10 17.24 1.92 -21.90
N ARG A 11 18.12 1.28 -22.67
CA ARG A 11 19.27 0.53 -22.14
C ARG A 11 20.12 1.34 -21.15
N GLN A 12 20.24 2.64 -21.35
CA GLN A 12 20.98 3.56 -20.48
C GLN A 12 20.38 3.66 -19.06
N LEU A 13 19.07 3.44 -18.91
CA LEU A 13 18.36 3.55 -17.64
C LEU A 13 18.32 2.26 -16.84
N ARG A 14 18.54 1.11 -17.48
CA ARG A 14 18.38 -0.22 -16.89
C ARG A 14 18.91 -0.32 -15.46
N ARG A 15 20.21 -0.11 -15.28
CA ARG A 15 20.86 -0.26 -13.97
C ARG A 15 20.31 0.73 -12.93
N ARG A 16 20.02 1.97 -13.33
CA ARG A 16 19.50 3.01 -12.42
C ARG A 16 18.10 2.66 -11.93
N ILE A 17 17.24 2.16 -12.83
CA ILE A 17 15.88 1.76 -12.50
C ILE A 17 15.86 0.47 -11.69
N GLU A 18 16.62 -0.55 -12.08
CA GLU A 18 16.77 -1.80 -11.31
C GLU A 18 17.17 -1.49 -9.86
N GLN A 19 18.25 -0.72 -9.65
CA GLN A 19 18.69 -0.34 -8.31
C GLN A 19 17.65 0.47 -7.52
N SER A 20 16.91 1.35 -8.21
CA SER A 20 15.89 2.18 -7.58
C SER A 20 14.69 1.33 -7.13
N LEU A 21 14.22 0.41 -7.96
CA LEU A 21 13.08 -0.47 -7.66
C LEU A 21 13.47 -1.52 -6.61
N GLU A 22 14.65 -2.13 -6.73
CA GLU A 22 15.16 -3.10 -5.76
C GLU A 22 15.29 -2.48 -4.36
N GLY A 23 15.77 -1.24 -4.27
CA GLY A 23 15.83 -0.47 -3.03
C GLY A 23 14.46 -0.23 -2.38
N ARG A 24 13.37 -0.43 -3.11
CA ARG A 24 11.97 -0.33 -2.65
C ARG A 24 11.31 -1.71 -2.47
N GLY A 25 12.06 -2.81 -2.60
CA GLY A 25 11.53 -4.17 -2.49
C GLY A 25 10.78 -4.67 -3.72
N ILE A 26 10.99 -4.03 -4.87
CA ILE A 26 10.44 -4.42 -6.18
C ILE A 26 11.58 -5.04 -7.02
N SER A 27 11.36 -6.22 -7.58
CA SER A 27 12.30 -6.94 -8.44
C SER A 27 11.86 -6.85 -9.89
N PRO A 28 12.47 -5.99 -10.71
CA PRO A 28 12.09 -5.83 -12.11
C PRO A 28 12.78 -6.85 -13.01
N SER A 29 11.99 -7.56 -13.82
CA SER A 29 12.46 -8.17 -15.07
C SER A 29 12.40 -7.13 -16.19
N THR A 30 13.41 -7.04 -17.04
CA THR A 30 13.50 -5.95 -18.03
C THR A 30 13.75 -6.45 -19.44
N ILE A 31 12.86 -6.08 -20.36
CA ILE A 31 13.06 -6.14 -21.81
C ILE A 31 13.46 -4.73 -22.25
N ILE A 32 14.73 -4.56 -22.64
CA ILE A 32 15.29 -3.23 -22.92
C ILE A 32 14.90 -2.73 -24.31
N ALA A 33 14.93 -1.42 -24.50
CA ALA A 33 14.98 -0.78 -25.81
C ALA A 33 16.39 -0.21 -26.06
N ASP A 34 16.91 -0.43 -27.27
CA ASP A 34 18.18 0.14 -27.72
C ASP A 34 18.02 0.77 -29.10
N LEU A 35 18.93 1.65 -29.46
CA LEU A 35 18.91 2.33 -30.75
C LEU A 35 19.23 1.35 -31.89
N ASP A 36 18.38 1.35 -32.91
CA ASP A 36 18.63 0.66 -34.17
C ASP A 36 19.58 1.46 -35.08
N ARG A 37 19.86 0.95 -36.28
CA ARG A 37 20.72 1.62 -37.28
C ARG A 37 20.12 2.93 -37.80
N THR A 38 18.82 3.14 -37.63
CA THR A 38 18.11 4.36 -38.01
C THR A 38 18.04 5.38 -36.87
N GLY A 39 18.57 5.02 -35.70
CA GLY A 39 18.57 5.83 -34.49
C GLY A 39 17.23 5.82 -33.76
N LYS A 40 16.35 4.84 -34.01
CA LYS A 40 15.08 4.67 -33.28
C LYS A 40 15.22 3.62 -32.19
N LEU A 41 14.47 3.79 -31.10
CA LEU A 41 14.39 2.76 -30.06
C LEU A 41 13.63 1.54 -30.59
N GLN A 42 14.21 0.37 -30.39
CA GLN A 42 13.64 -0.93 -30.72
C GLN A 42 13.89 -1.89 -29.56
N LEU A 43 12.92 -2.78 -29.30
CA LEU A 43 13.08 -3.83 -28.30
C LEU A 43 14.31 -4.72 -28.59
N LYS A 44 15.03 -5.05 -27.52
CA LYS A 44 16.11 -6.02 -27.47
C LYS A 44 15.88 -6.94 -26.26
N PRO A 45 15.94 -8.27 -26.44
CA PRO A 45 16.38 -9.01 -27.63
C PRO A 45 15.34 -9.02 -28.78
N LYS A 46 15.60 -9.82 -29.82
CA LYS A 46 14.62 -10.06 -30.89
C LYS A 46 13.28 -10.58 -30.32
N PRO A 47 12.16 -10.38 -31.03
CA PRO A 47 10.82 -10.68 -30.50
C PRO A 47 10.66 -12.09 -29.94
N GLU A 48 11.27 -13.09 -30.60
CA GLU A 48 11.15 -14.50 -30.17
C GLU A 48 11.75 -14.75 -28.79
N LEU A 49 12.80 -14.00 -28.43
CA LEU A 49 13.43 -14.09 -27.11
C LEU A 49 12.78 -13.13 -26.09
N ALA A 50 12.12 -12.07 -26.54
CA ALA A 50 11.32 -11.20 -25.68
C ALA A 50 10.12 -11.96 -25.10
N ILE A 51 9.45 -12.79 -25.91
CA ILE A 51 8.40 -13.71 -25.45
C ILE A 51 8.94 -14.69 -24.40
N SER A 52 10.11 -15.30 -24.64
CA SER A 52 10.75 -16.18 -23.65
C SER A 52 10.99 -15.46 -22.32
N TYR A 53 11.40 -14.19 -22.35
CA TYR A 53 11.60 -13.41 -21.12
C TYR A 53 10.29 -13.06 -20.40
N LEU A 54 9.20 -12.81 -21.13
CA LEU A 54 7.88 -12.66 -20.51
C LEU A 54 7.43 -13.97 -19.84
N ARG A 55 7.76 -15.10 -20.46
CA ARG A 55 7.49 -16.44 -19.91
C ARG A 55 8.26 -16.70 -18.63
N ASP A 56 9.57 -16.50 -18.67
CA ASP A 56 10.43 -16.63 -17.49
C ASP A 56 9.97 -15.70 -16.35
N TYR A 57 9.47 -14.50 -16.68
CA TYR A 57 8.94 -13.57 -15.70
C TYR A 57 7.71 -14.13 -14.99
N TYR A 58 6.66 -14.53 -15.70
CA TYR A 58 5.43 -14.99 -15.03
C TYR A 58 5.65 -16.32 -14.30
N GLU A 59 6.49 -17.22 -14.81
CA GLU A 59 6.84 -18.47 -14.10
C GLU A 59 7.51 -18.19 -12.75
N SER A 60 8.09 -17.00 -12.60
CA SER A 60 8.75 -16.55 -11.38
C SER A 60 7.82 -15.84 -10.37
N VAL A 61 6.56 -15.56 -10.74
CA VAL A 61 5.56 -14.93 -9.86
C VAL A 61 4.86 -16.02 -9.03
N GLU A 62 4.94 -15.92 -7.70
CA GLU A 62 4.54 -17.01 -6.77
C GLU A 62 3.07 -17.43 -6.88
N THR A 63 2.19 -16.51 -7.24
CA THR A 63 0.74 -16.67 -7.32
C THR A 63 0.22 -16.79 -8.76
N GLY A 64 1.12 -16.70 -9.75
CA GLY A 64 0.81 -16.82 -11.17
C GLY A 64 0.30 -15.51 -11.80
N TYR A 65 -0.58 -15.63 -12.79
CA TYR A 65 -1.05 -14.52 -13.64
C TYR A 65 -1.70 -13.34 -12.90
N PRO A 66 -2.54 -13.51 -11.86
CA PRO A 66 -3.26 -12.40 -11.23
C PRO A 66 -2.39 -11.34 -10.54
N ASP A 67 -1.18 -11.71 -10.11
CA ASP A 67 -0.24 -10.78 -9.47
C ASP A 67 0.94 -10.43 -10.41
N ALA A 68 0.81 -10.74 -11.71
CA ALA A 68 1.79 -10.36 -12.71
C ALA A 68 1.50 -8.92 -13.19
N GLU A 69 2.46 -8.03 -12.97
CA GLU A 69 2.38 -6.61 -13.34
C GLU A 69 3.40 -6.29 -14.45
N ILE A 70 2.91 -5.83 -15.58
CA ILE A 70 3.69 -5.56 -16.79
C ILE A 70 3.52 -4.11 -17.19
N TYR A 71 4.63 -3.38 -17.31
CA TYR A 71 4.66 -1.97 -17.67
C TYR A 71 5.30 -1.77 -19.04
N VAL A 72 4.57 -1.17 -19.97
CA VAL A 72 5.00 -0.97 -21.37
C VAL A 72 5.30 0.51 -21.62
N LEU A 73 6.55 0.82 -21.96
CA LEU A 73 7.00 2.19 -22.23
C LEU A 73 6.69 2.62 -23.68
N PRO A 74 6.34 3.89 -23.93
CA PRO A 74 5.77 4.34 -25.21
C PRO A 74 6.80 4.55 -26.34
N TYR A 75 8.07 4.24 -26.11
CA TYR A 75 9.16 4.72 -26.97
C TYR A 75 9.65 3.73 -28.01
N ALA A 76 9.40 2.43 -27.80
CA ALA A 76 9.80 1.37 -28.70
C ALA A 76 8.55 0.68 -29.27
N PRO A 77 8.44 0.51 -30.60
CA PRO A 77 7.34 -0.24 -31.19
C PRO A 77 7.33 -1.69 -30.66
N ILE A 78 6.15 -2.16 -30.26
CA ILE A 78 5.91 -3.53 -29.83
C ILE A 78 5.67 -4.40 -31.08
N PRO A 79 6.47 -5.47 -31.29
CA PRO A 79 6.22 -6.44 -32.36
C PRO A 79 4.91 -7.20 -32.13
N GLN A 80 4.20 -7.55 -33.21
CA GLN A 80 2.91 -8.26 -33.13
C GLN A 80 2.97 -9.52 -32.26
N ASP A 81 4.03 -10.33 -32.37
CA ASP A 81 4.15 -11.55 -31.58
C ASP A 81 4.23 -11.28 -30.06
N VAL A 82 4.77 -10.12 -29.66
CA VAL A 82 4.83 -9.69 -28.25
C VAL A 82 3.47 -9.15 -27.82
N GLU A 83 2.80 -8.40 -28.69
CA GLU A 83 1.42 -7.92 -28.49
C GLU A 83 0.46 -9.10 -28.24
N ASP A 84 0.52 -10.12 -29.08
CA ASP A 84 -0.32 -11.31 -28.99
C ASP A 84 -0.12 -12.05 -27.65
N GLU A 85 1.12 -12.13 -27.16
CA GLU A 85 1.43 -12.71 -25.85
C GLU A 85 0.93 -11.82 -24.70
N LEU A 86 1.03 -10.49 -24.81
CA LEU A 86 0.49 -9.55 -23.83
C LEU A 86 -1.03 -9.69 -23.71
N CYS A 87 -1.77 -9.70 -24.83
CA CYS A 87 -3.21 -9.94 -24.82
C CYS A 87 -3.56 -11.28 -24.15
N ALA A 88 -2.80 -12.34 -24.43
CA ALA A 88 -3.01 -13.64 -23.79
C ALA A 88 -2.77 -13.59 -22.27
N LEU A 89 -1.80 -12.80 -21.79
CA LEU A 89 -1.53 -12.62 -20.37
C LEU A 89 -2.63 -11.81 -19.67
N GLU A 90 -3.15 -10.77 -20.32
CA GLU A 90 -4.29 -9.98 -19.83
C GLU A 90 -5.55 -10.84 -19.72
N ASP A 91 -5.84 -11.68 -20.72
CA ASP A 91 -6.95 -12.66 -20.70
C ASP A 91 -6.84 -13.65 -19.54
N LEU A 92 -5.61 -13.93 -19.08
CA LEU A 92 -5.30 -14.80 -17.95
C LEU A 92 -5.26 -14.06 -16.61
N GLY A 93 -5.49 -12.74 -16.60
CA GLY A 93 -5.63 -11.91 -15.41
C GLY A 93 -4.40 -11.10 -15.02
N ALA A 94 -3.36 -11.04 -15.86
CA ALA A 94 -2.22 -10.16 -15.63
C ALA A 94 -2.60 -8.68 -15.79
N GLN A 95 -1.99 -7.81 -15.00
CA GLN A 95 -2.16 -6.37 -15.14
C GLN A 95 -1.15 -5.82 -16.13
N ILE A 96 -1.65 -5.23 -17.22
CA ILE A 96 -0.82 -4.57 -18.24
C ILE A 96 -1.08 -3.07 -18.18
N VAL A 97 -0.01 -2.31 -17.96
CA VAL A 97 -0.03 -0.86 -17.89
C VAL A 97 0.76 -0.31 -19.08
N GLU A 98 0.03 0.27 -20.03
CA GLU A 98 0.61 0.94 -21.17
C GLU A 98 0.72 2.43 -20.91
N PHE A 99 1.93 2.96 -21.00
CA PHE A 99 2.16 4.39 -20.88
C PHE A 99 2.08 5.06 -22.24
N GLU A 100 1.69 6.33 -22.25
CA GLU A 100 1.62 7.15 -23.46
C GLU A 100 2.56 8.37 -23.34
N MET A 101 3.16 8.79 -24.46
CA MET A 101 3.94 10.04 -24.48
C MET A 101 3.06 11.24 -24.16
N GLU A 102 3.61 12.21 -23.43
CA GLU A 102 2.95 13.47 -23.05
C GLU A 102 1.74 13.31 -22.11
N VAL A 103 1.44 12.09 -21.68
CA VAL A 103 0.41 11.78 -20.68
C VAL A 103 1.09 11.61 -19.32
N GLU A 104 0.48 12.13 -18.26
CA GLU A 104 0.92 11.96 -16.85
C GLU A 104 2.41 12.27 -16.53
N GLY A 105 3.04 13.11 -17.34
CA GLY A 105 4.45 13.51 -17.16
C GLY A 105 5.46 12.69 -17.97
N TRP A 106 5.00 11.76 -18.81
CA TRP A 106 5.87 11.03 -19.74
C TRP A 106 6.42 11.97 -20.83
N PRO A 107 7.76 12.03 -21.03
CA PRO A 107 8.34 12.97 -21.98
C PRO A 107 8.03 12.60 -23.44
N TYR A 108 7.90 13.60 -24.30
CA TYR A 108 7.78 13.39 -25.73
C TYR A 108 9.10 12.89 -26.36
N LEU A 109 9.02 11.88 -27.23
CA LEU A 109 10.13 11.47 -28.08
C LEU A 109 9.75 11.51 -29.56
N HIS A 110 10.43 12.35 -30.33
CA HIS A 110 10.19 12.44 -31.76
C HIS A 110 10.63 11.16 -32.50
N LEU A 111 9.70 10.27 -32.84
CA LEU A 111 9.98 8.93 -33.41
C LEU A 111 10.82 8.91 -34.71
N LYS A 112 10.84 10.00 -35.51
CA LYS A 112 11.69 10.06 -36.73
C LYS A 112 13.11 10.63 -36.50
N ARG A 113 13.34 11.35 -35.40
CA ARG A 113 14.62 12.04 -35.08
C ARG A 113 14.79 12.14 -33.55
N PRO A 114 14.82 11.01 -32.84
CA PRO A 114 14.85 11.02 -31.39
C PRO A 114 16.17 11.60 -30.90
N LYS A 115 16.11 12.48 -29.91
CA LYS A 115 17.27 12.96 -29.17
C LYS A 115 17.20 12.38 -27.77
N ILE A 116 17.88 11.26 -27.56
CA ILE A 116 18.03 10.65 -26.25
C ILE A 116 19.16 11.37 -25.54
N ASN A 117 18.83 12.46 -24.84
CA ASN A 117 19.76 13.19 -23.98
C ASN A 117 19.50 12.83 -22.51
N GLU A 118 20.38 13.29 -21.64
CA GLU A 118 20.28 13.05 -20.19
C GLU A 118 18.96 13.57 -19.61
N ALA A 119 18.51 14.76 -20.02
CA ALA A 119 17.23 15.32 -19.57
C ALA A 119 16.03 14.42 -19.93
N PHE A 120 15.98 13.86 -21.14
CA PHE A 120 14.96 12.89 -21.53
C PHE A 120 15.03 11.63 -20.66
N LEU A 121 16.23 11.07 -20.46
CA LEU A 121 16.43 9.88 -19.64
C LEU A 121 16.03 10.12 -18.17
N ASP A 122 16.34 11.28 -17.62
CA ASP A 122 15.92 11.69 -16.27
C ASP A 122 14.41 11.76 -16.14
N SER A 123 13.74 12.42 -17.10
CA SER A 123 12.27 12.52 -17.12
C SER A 123 11.61 11.15 -17.28
N VAL A 124 12.13 10.26 -18.13
CA VAL A 124 11.64 8.88 -18.23
C VAL A 124 11.81 8.13 -16.92
N ALA A 125 12.97 8.29 -16.26
CA ALA A 125 13.22 7.61 -15.00
C ALA A 125 12.28 8.08 -13.89
N GLU A 126 12.04 9.39 -13.78
CA GLU A 126 11.10 9.96 -12.83
C GLU A 126 9.67 9.50 -13.09
N ALA A 127 9.20 9.61 -14.35
CA ALA A 127 7.86 9.19 -14.75
C ALA A 127 7.64 7.68 -14.54
N LEU A 128 8.62 6.84 -14.84
CA LEU A 128 8.51 5.40 -14.63
C LEU A 128 8.49 5.03 -13.15
N ILE A 129 9.36 5.63 -12.33
CA ILE A 129 9.34 5.36 -10.88
C ILE A 129 7.99 5.78 -10.30
N LYS A 130 7.47 6.93 -10.70
CA LYS A 130 6.13 7.37 -10.33
C LYS A 130 5.06 6.39 -10.82
N GLY A 131 5.10 6.00 -12.09
CA GLY A 131 4.12 5.09 -12.70
C GLY A 131 4.23 3.62 -12.27
N VAL A 132 5.27 3.22 -11.55
CA VAL A 132 5.41 1.85 -10.98
C VAL A 132 5.17 1.87 -9.48
N VAL A 133 5.53 2.96 -8.79
CA VAL A 133 5.42 3.07 -7.33
C VAL A 133 4.11 3.75 -6.90
N ASP A 134 3.58 4.67 -7.71
CA ASP A 134 2.42 5.51 -7.39
C ASP A 134 1.18 5.16 -8.24
N ASN A 135 1.16 4.01 -8.94
CA ASN A 135 0.06 3.56 -9.81
C ASN A 135 -1.04 2.77 -9.08
N ASP A 136 -1.12 2.90 -7.76
CA ASP A 136 -2.33 2.52 -7.05
C ASP A 136 -3.45 3.49 -7.48
N GLU A 137 -4.66 2.99 -7.70
CA GLU A 137 -5.87 3.77 -7.40
C GLU A 137 -5.57 4.62 -6.16
N PRO A 138 -5.89 5.94 -6.15
CA PRO A 138 -5.53 6.81 -5.03
C PRO A 138 -5.90 6.05 -3.75
N PRO A 139 -4.91 5.68 -2.93
CA PRO A 139 -5.09 4.58 -2.01
C PRO A 139 -6.25 4.91 -1.11
N PRO A 140 -7.12 3.93 -0.77
CA PRO A 140 -8.43 4.17 -0.20
C PRO A 140 -8.32 5.16 0.95
N LEU A 141 -9.29 6.06 1.02
CA LEU A 141 -9.32 7.06 2.08
C LEU A 141 -9.19 6.37 3.44
N PRO A 142 -8.58 7.02 4.46
CA PRO A 142 -8.49 6.45 5.80
C PRO A 142 -9.80 5.82 6.29
N SER A 143 -10.95 6.44 6.04
CA SER A 143 -12.26 5.94 6.47
C SER A 143 -12.68 4.67 5.73
N GLU A 144 -12.31 4.51 4.46
CA GLU A 144 -12.58 3.32 3.66
C GLU A 144 -11.70 2.16 4.10
N CYS A 145 -10.41 2.42 4.31
CA CYS A 145 -9.46 1.44 4.83
C CYS A 145 -9.91 0.89 6.20
N ILE A 146 -10.35 1.77 7.11
CA ILE A 146 -10.83 1.35 8.43
C ILE A 146 -12.12 0.55 8.31
N ARG A 147 -13.08 1.00 7.49
CA ARG A 147 -14.34 0.28 7.25
C ARG A 147 -14.09 -1.14 6.74
N GLN A 148 -13.30 -1.29 5.68
CA GLN A 148 -12.94 -2.60 5.13
C GLN A 148 -12.26 -3.49 6.17
N ALA A 149 -11.37 -2.93 7.00
CA ALA A 149 -10.72 -3.70 8.06
C ALA A 149 -11.72 -4.17 9.14
N THR A 150 -12.67 -3.32 9.54
CA THR A 150 -13.71 -3.68 10.51
C THR A 150 -14.72 -4.70 9.96
N GLU A 151 -14.99 -4.67 8.65
CA GLU A 151 -15.83 -5.69 8.00
C GLU A 151 -15.13 -7.05 7.97
N ARG A 152 -13.81 -7.07 7.76
CA ARG A 152 -12.99 -8.29 7.74
C ARG A 152 -12.65 -8.81 9.13
N ASN A 153 -12.65 -7.95 10.14
CA ASN A 153 -12.23 -8.28 11.49
C ASN A 153 -13.26 -7.82 12.53
N ARG A 154 -14.04 -8.78 13.03
CA ARG A 154 -15.12 -8.53 13.99
C ARG A 154 -14.65 -8.01 15.36
N ASP A 155 -13.38 -8.22 15.70
CA ASP A 155 -12.79 -7.79 16.97
C ASP A 155 -12.04 -6.45 16.86
N LEU A 156 -12.10 -5.81 15.69
CA LEU A 156 -11.68 -4.43 15.46
C LEU A 156 -12.92 -3.51 15.48
N HIS A 157 -13.08 -2.73 16.53
CA HIS A 157 -14.26 -1.90 16.75
C HIS A 157 -13.97 -0.42 16.54
N VAL A 158 -14.75 0.25 15.69
CA VAL A 158 -14.85 1.72 15.69
C VAL A 158 -15.89 2.12 16.73
N VAL A 159 -15.51 2.96 17.70
CA VAL A 159 -16.42 3.36 18.79
C VAL A 159 -17.07 4.71 18.51
N GLY A 160 -18.39 4.72 18.33
CA GLY A 160 -19.15 5.93 18.05
C GLY A 160 -18.65 6.61 16.78
N ASN A 161 -18.40 7.92 16.85
CA ASN A 161 -17.82 8.72 15.77
C ASN A 161 -16.29 8.68 15.73
N GLY A 162 -15.68 7.54 16.05
CA GLY A 162 -14.24 7.41 16.20
C GLY A 162 -13.43 7.66 14.93
N ILE A 163 -14.06 7.66 13.74
CA ILE A 163 -13.38 7.85 12.45
C ILE A 163 -13.91 9.04 11.64
N ASP A 164 -14.83 9.84 12.17
CA ASP A 164 -15.50 10.91 11.39
C ASP A 164 -14.51 11.94 10.82
N LEU A 165 -13.36 12.14 11.48
CA LEU A 165 -12.33 13.11 11.09
C LEU A 165 -11.11 12.45 10.44
N CYS A 166 -11.13 11.14 10.16
CA CYS A 166 -9.94 10.43 9.70
C CYS A 166 -9.52 10.83 8.27
N ASP A 167 -10.47 11.23 7.43
CA ASP A 167 -10.19 11.69 6.07
C ASP A 167 -9.65 13.14 6.04
N GLU A 168 -9.77 13.88 7.14
CA GLU A 168 -9.14 15.21 7.31
C GLU A 168 -7.62 15.13 7.58
N ILE A 169 -7.09 13.92 7.82
CA ILE A 169 -5.66 13.71 7.97
C ILE A 169 -4.96 14.12 6.66
N ALA A 170 -3.86 14.87 6.79
CA ALA A 170 -3.04 15.29 5.65
C ALA A 170 -2.65 14.08 4.77
N PRO A 171 -2.82 14.13 3.43
CA PRO A 171 -2.65 12.97 2.53
C PRO A 171 -1.34 12.20 2.69
N LEU A 172 -0.23 12.91 2.94
CA LEU A 172 1.10 12.29 3.16
C LEU A 172 1.15 11.33 4.37
N ARG A 173 0.13 11.35 5.25
CA ARG A 173 0.01 10.51 6.44
C ARG A 173 -1.07 9.44 6.32
N HIS A 174 -1.77 9.32 5.19
CA HIS A 174 -2.74 8.24 4.97
C HIS A 174 -2.06 6.87 5.07
N GLY A 175 -0.81 6.74 4.59
CA GLY A 175 -0.01 5.53 4.76
C GLY A 175 0.19 5.14 6.24
N PHE A 176 0.40 6.10 7.14
CA PHE A 176 0.49 5.83 8.57
C PHE A 176 -0.81 5.23 9.14
N VAL A 177 -1.98 5.69 8.69
CA VAL A 177 -3.26 5.12 9.11
C VAL A 177 -3.38 3.68 8.61
N ARG A 178 -3.11 3.44 7.32
CA ARG A 178 -3.18 2.10 6.72
C ARG A 178 -2.30 1.09 7.46
N GLU A 179 -1.04 1.44 7.72
CA GLU A 179 -0.11 0.56 8.44
C GLU A 179 -0.53 0.34 9.90
N SER A 180 -1.13 1.35 10.55
CA SER A 180 -1.68 1.19 11.90
C SER A 180 -2.83 0.19 11.95
N ILE A 181 -3.75 0.25 10.97
CA ILE A 181 -4.90 -0.66 10.90
C ILE A 181 -4.46 -2.10 10.58
N LYS A 182 -3.46 -2.28 9.70
CA LYS A 182 -2.81 -3.57 9.49
C LYS A 182 -2.21 -4.12 10.78
N ALA A 183 -1.48 -3.28 11.52
CA ALA A 183 -0.88 -3.67 12.80
C ALA A 183 -1.92 -4.07 13.87
N PHE A 184 -3.07 -3.39 13.93
CA PHE A 184 -4.16 -3.81 14.82
C PHE A 184 -4.80 -5.13 14.40
N SER A 185 -4.99 -5.32 13.09
CA SER A 185 -5.52 -6.59 12.57
C SER A 185 -4.58 -7.76 12.90
N GLU A 186 -3.28 -7.54 12.82
CA GLU A 186 -2.27 -8.52 13.20
C GLU A 186 -2.24 -8.78 14.72
N LEU A 187 -2.37 -7.75 15.55
CA LEU A 187 -2.50 -7.92 17.01
C LEU A 187 -3.68 -8.84 17.36
N ILE A 188 -4.83 -8.64 16.69
CA ILE A 188 -6.00 -9.48 16.87
C ILE A 188 -5.72 -10.92 16.40
N ALA A 189 -5.12 -11.10 15.22
CA ALA A 189 -4.78 -12.42 14.68
C ALA A 189 -3.83 -13.21 15.59
N LEU A 190 -2.93 -12.52 16.30
CA LEU A 190 -2.02 -13.11 17.28
C LEU A 190 -2.63 -13.21 18.69
N ASN A 191 -3.91 -12.88 18.86
CA ASN A 191 -4.61 -12.81 20.15
C ASN A 191 -3.84 -11.97 21.20
N GLY A 192 -3.24 -10.86 20.76
CA GLY A 192 -2.41 -9.99 21.59
C GLY A 192 -1.01 -10.53 21.94
N ASN A 193 -0.63 -11.72 21.48
CA ASN A 193 0.63 -12.39 21.85
C ASN A 193 1.83 -11.87 21.06
N VAL A 194 2.20 -10.61 21.30
CA VAL A 194 3.32 -9.93 20.61
C VAL A 194 4.49 -9.59 21.52
N GLY A 195 4.44 -10.01 22.79
CA GLY A 195 5.41 -9.64 23.80
C GLY A 195 5.31 -8.15 24.14
N ASN A 196 6.23 -7.34 23.62
CA ASN A 196 6.28 -5.89 23.89
C ASN A 196 5.56 -5.09 22.80
N LEU A 197 4.48 -4.41 23.19
CA LEU A 197 3.66 -3.61 22.28
C LEU A 197 4.42 -2.44 21.63
N ASP A 198 5.38 -1.81 22.34
CA ASP A 198 6.19 -0.72 21.77
C ASP A 198 7.14 -1.23 20.69
N GLU A 199 7.72 -2.42 20.90
CA GLU A 199 8.60 -3.07 19.92
C GLU A 199 7.81 -3.55 18.72
N PHE A 200 6.62 -4.10 18.95
CA PHE A 200 5.70 -4.51 17.90
C PHE A 200 5.37 -3.35 16.93
N PHE A 201 4.98 -2.19 17.46
CA PHE A 201 4.69 -1.03 16.61
C PHE A 201 5.96 -0.46 15.97
N ARG A 202 7.07 -0.39 16.72
CA ARG A 202 8.34 0.13 16.20
C ARG A 202 8.89 -0.69 15.03
N ALA A 203 8.78 -2.01 15.08
CA ALA A 203 9.19 -2.90 14.00
C ALA A 203 8.41 -2.65 12.69
N ARG A 204 7.22 -2.05 12.78
CA ARG A 204 6.36 -1.64 11.65
C ARG A 204 6.51 -0.15 11.29
N GLY A 205 7.51 0.54 11.86
CA GLY A 205 7.71 1.96 11.62
C GLY A 205 6.66 2.87 12.26
N LEU A 206 5.85 2.35 13.21
CA LEU A 206 4.78 3.09 13.87
C LEU A 206 5.27 3.67 15.20
N HIS A 207 5.03 4.96 15.43
CA HIS A 207 5.38 5.60 16.69
C HIS A 207 4.24 5.45 17.70
N HIS A 208 4.52 4.68 18.75
CA HIS A 208 3.62 4.47 19.86
C HIS A 208 3.95 5.41 21.03
N ALA A 209 2.92 6.07 21.58
CA ALA A 209 3.01 6.95 22.74
C ALA A 209 2.08 6.48 23.84
N LYS A 210 2.59 6.43 25.06
CA LYS A 210 1.85 6.07 26.28
C LYS A 210 1.51 7.27 27.17
N THR A 211 1.92 8.46 26.75
CA THR A 211 1.73 9.72 27.47
C THR A 211 1.33 10.82 26.48
N GLY A 212 0.62 11.83 26.96
CA GLY A 212 0.16 12.96 26.15
C GLY A 212 -0.86 13.83 26.89
N GLY A 213 -1.19 15.00 26.32
CA GLY A 213 -2.15 15.93 26.91
C GLY A 213 -3.62 15.54 26.75
N ILE A 214 -3.90 14.51 25.94
CA ILE A 214 -5.25 14.01 25.67
C ILE A 214 -5.39 12.65 26.35
N ALA A 215 -6.45 12.50 27.14
CA ALA A 215 -6.87 11.24 27.75
C ALA A 215 -8.06 10.68 26.98
N THR A 216 -8.16 9.35 26.93
CA THR A 216 -9.27 8.63 26.31
C THR A 216 -9.91 7.68 27.31
N GLU A 217 -11.21 7.82 27.52
CA GLU A 217 -12.00 7.00 28.43
C GLU A 217 -12.95 6.11 27.62
N LEU A 218 -12.93 4.81 27.88
CA LEU A 218 -13.82 3.84 27.24
C LEU A 218 -14.62 3.08 28.31
N GLU A 219 -15.93 3.08 28.17
CA GLU A 219 -16.84 2.17 28.87
C GLU A 219 -17.26 1.03 27.94
N ILE A 220 -16.99 -0.21 28.34
CA ILE A 220 -17.27 -1.43 27.57
C ILE A 220 -18.40 -2.20 28.26
N MET A 221 -19.45 -2.47 27.49
CA MET A 221 -20.51 -3.42 27.84
C MET A 221 -20.48 -4.61 26.87
N ILE A 222 -20.83 -5.78 27.38
CA ILE A 222 -21.04 -7.00 26.59
C ILE A 222 -22.44 -7.53 26.89
N ASP A 223 -23.28 -7.66 25.87
CA ASP A 223 -24.70 -7.99 26.00
C ASP A 223 -25.42 -7.12 27.06
N GLY A 224 -25.13 -5.82 27.09
CA GLY A 224 -25.67 -4.87 28.05
C GLY A 224 -25.10 -4.99 29.46
N GLN A 225 -24.21 -5.93 29.74
CA GLN A 225 -23.53 -6.06 31.04
C GLN A 225 -22.25 -5.23 31.05
N PHE A 226 -22.06 -4.45 32.11
CA PHE A 226 -20.83 -3.69 32.31
C PHE A 226 -19.63 -4.63 32.48
N VAL A 227 -18.61 -4.44 31.64
CA VAL A 227 -17.36 -5.19 31.71
C VAL A 227 -16.25 -4.34 32.31
N ARG A 228 -16.05 -3.12 31.78
CA ARG A 228 -14.90 -2.29 32.15
C ARG A 228 -15.08 -0.82 31.83
N LYS A 229 -14.43 0.04 32.62
CA LYS A 229 -14.24 1.47 32.32
C LYS A 229 -12.81 1.90 32.63
N GLU A 230 -12.06 2.36 31.65
CA GLU A 230 -10.65 2.73 31.79
C GLU A 230 -10.28 4.00 31.02
N THR A 231 -9.32 4.76 31.58
CA THR A 231 -8.78 5.99 31.00
C THR A 231 -7.31 5.81 30.64
N HIS A 232 -6.96 6.05 29.38
CA HIS A 232 -5.63 5.83 28.79
C HIS A 232 -5.14 7.07 28.05
N HIS A 233 -3.83 7.29 28.02
CA HIS A 233 -3.17 8.30 27.17
C HIS A 233 -2.54 7.68 25.91
N THR A 234 -2.77 6.38 25.70
CA THR A 234 -2.15 5.55 24.68
C THR A 234 -2.63 5.93 23.29
N HIS A 235 -1.69 6.13 22.36
CA HIS A 235 -2.01 6.42 20.96
C HIS A 235 -0.85 6.13 20.01
N LEU A 236 -1.16 5.89 18.74
CA LEU A 236 -0.20 5.97 17.64
C LEU A 236 -0.16 7.40 17.10
N LYS A 237 1.03 7.82 16.64
CA LYS A 237 1.23 9.19 16.17
C LYS A 237 2.13 9.30 14.94
N SER A 238 1.85 10.30 14.12
CA SER A 238 2.76 10.77 13.06
C SER A 238 2.73 12.31 12.97
N GLY A 239 3.86 12.92 12.62
CA GLY A 239 3.96 14.37 12.39
C GLY A 239 4.11 15.26 13.63
N ASP A 240 4.76 14.79 14.70
CA ASP A 240 4.90 15.56 15.96
C ASP A 240 5.54 16.94 15.84
N LYS A 241 6.39 17.16 14.83
CA LYS A 241 7.05 18.45 14.57
C LYS A 241 6.25 19.37 13.64
N THR A 242 4.97 19.11 13.46
CA THR A 242 4.09 19.86 12.55
C THR A 242 2.93 20.50 13.30
N ARG A 243 2.13 21.32 12.61
CA ARG A 243 0.92 21.92 13.21
C ARG A 243 -0.07 20.81 13.62
N PRO A 244 -0.91 21.01 14.66
CA PRO A 244 -1.90 20.03 15.10
C PRO A 244 -2.76 19.45 13.96
N GLN A 245 -3.16 20.30 13.01
CA GLN A 245 -3.97 19.93 11.83
C GLN A 245 -3.19 19.08 10.81
N ALA A 246 -1.87 19.18 10.82
CA ALA A 246 -1.01 18.39 9.95
C ALA A 246 -0.56 17.09 10.62
N ALA A 247 -0.68 16.94 11.95
CA ALA A 247 -0.35 15.69 12.62
C ALA A 247 -1.44 14.62 12.40
N ALA A 248 -1.12 13.36 12.65
CA ALA A 248 -2.10 12.26 12.70
C ALA A 248 -2.02 11.57 14.06
N ARG A 249 -3.19 11.21 14.61
CA ARG A 249 -3.34 10.51 15.89
C ARG A 249 -4.36 9.38 15.76
N ILE A 250 -4.02 8.25 16.37
CA ILE A 250 -4.95 7.13 16.55
C ILE A 250 -4.98 6.78 18.03
N TYR A 251 -6.05 7.16 18.71
CA TYR A 251 -6.29 6.76 20.09
C TYR A 251 -7.09 5.48 20.12
N TYR A 252 -6.61 4.52 20.89
CA TYR A 252 -7.15 3.17 20.93
C TYR A 252 -7.04 2.57 22.33
N GLN A 253 -7.86 1.56 22.60
CA GLN A 253 -7.74 0.70 23.78
C GLN A 253 -7.80 -0.78 23.37
N LEU A 254 -7.17 -1.62 24.19
CA LEU A 254 -7.08 -3.07 24.00
C LEU A 254 -7.81 -3.78 25.14
N LEU A 255 -8.52 -4.87 24.83
CA LEU A 255 -9.17 -5.73 25.83
C LEU A 255 -8.91 -7.19 25.51
N MET A 256 -8.43 -7.95 26.48
CA MET A 256 -8.54 -9.41 26.50
C MET A 256 -9.72 -9.77 27.39
N HIS A 257 -10.74 -10.46 26.85
CA HIS A 257 -11.89 -10.91 27.62
C HIS A 257 -12.39 -12.24 27.07
N GLU A 258 -12.52 -13.24 27.95
CA GLU A 258 -12.93 -14.61 27.58
C GLU A 258 -12.11 -15.19 26.42
N ASP A 259 -10.79 -15.05 26.51
CA ASP A 259 -9.81 -15.49 25.50
C ASP A 259 -9.91 -14.81 24.13
N VAL A 260 -10.71 -13.74 24.02
CA VAL A 260 -10.86 -12.92 22.81
C VAL A 260 -10.17 -11.57 22.99
N PHE A 261 -9.17 -11.31 22.15
CA PHE A 261 -8.48 -10.04 22.08
C PHE A 261 -9.17 -9.07 21.12
N ARG A 262 -9.56 -7.90 21.63
CA ARG A 262 -10.29 -6.86 20.90
C ARG A 262 -9.51 -5.55 20.90
N VAL A 263 -9.64 -4.83 19.79
CA VAL A 263 -9.10 -3.47 19.60
C VAL A 263 -10.25 -2.50 19.42
N PHE A 264 -10.24 -1.42 20.18
CA PHE A 264 -11.23 -0.33 20.09
C PHE A 264 -10.55 0.93 19.59
N LEU A 265 -11.01 1.47 18.46
CA LEU A 265 -10.59 2.76 17.91
C LEU A 265 -11.52 3.84 18.47
N LEU A 266 -10.96 4.71 19.32
CA LEU A 266 -11.73 5.79 19.96
C LEU A 266 -11.70 7.09 19.14
N TYR A 267 -10.58 7.32 18.44
CA TYR A 267 -10.38 8.49 17.59
C TYR A 267 -9.28 8.21 16.55
N VAL A 268 -9.55 8.53 15.28
CA VAL A 268 -8.61 8.56 14.17
C VAL A 268 -8.79 9.91 13.48
N GLY A 269 -7.74 10.73 13.44
CA GLY A 269 -7.82 12.06 12.84
C GLY A 269 -6.57 12.90 13.06
N PRO A 270 -6.65 14.22 12.78
CA PRO A 270 -5.67 15.21 13.21
C PRO A 270 -5.44 15.20 14.74
N HIS A 271 -4.52 16.01 15.26
CA HIS A 271 -4.38 16.08 16.72
C HIS A 271 -5.67 16.67 17.35
N PRO A 272 -6.36 15.96 18.27
CA PRO A 272 -7.57 16.48 18.89
C PRO A 272 -7.25 17.57 19.91
N ASP A 273 -8.22 18.42 20.20
CA ASP A 273 -8.13 19.52 21.16
C ASP A 273 -8.74 19.20 22.53
N ALA A 274 -9.45 18.08 22.65
CA ALA A 274 -10.13 17.65 23.87
C ALA A 274 -9.97 16.14 24.14
N ASN A 275 -10.19 15.77 25.40
CA ASN A 275 -10.28 14.37 25.82
C ASN A 275 -11.42 13.64 25.10
N VAL A 276 -11.24 12.35 24.86
CA VAL A 276 -12.21 11.53 24.12
C VAL A 276 -12.86 10.54 25.07
N THR A 277 -14.17 10.67 25.29
CA THR A 277 -14.95 9.71 26.08
C THR A 277 -15.92 8.95 25.18
N ARG A 278 -15.97 7.63 25.33
CA ARG A 278 -16.75 6.72 24.51
C ARG A 278 -17.38 5.60 25.34
N LYS A 279 -18.47 5.06 24.81
CA LYS A 279 -19.15 3.87 25.32
C LYS A 279 -19.48 2.93 24.16
N ILE A 280 -19.31 1.63 24.37
CA ILE A 280 -19.69 0.61 23.40
C ILE A 280 -20.39 -0.55 24.10
N ASP A 281 -21.36 -1.16 23.41
CA ASP A 281 -21.98 -2.42 23.77
C ASP A 281 -21.77 -3.39 22.59
N ILE A 282 -21.16 -4.54 22.85
CA ILE A 282 -20.84 -5.53 21.81
C ILE A 282 -21.48 -6.88 22.18
N PRO A 283 -21.84 -7.71 21.19
CA PRO A 283 -22.38 -9.03 21.47
C PRO A 283 -21.31 -9.94 22.11
N SER A 284 -21.72 -10.85 22.99
CA SER A 284 -20.85 -11.96 23.41
C SER A 284 -20.51 -12.86 22.24
N VAL A 285 -19.35 -13.54 22.33
CA VAL A 285 -19.00 -14.58 21.37
C VAL A 285 -19.86 -15.79 21.70
N SER A 286 -20.94 -15.99 20.94
CA SER A 286 -21.73 -17.22 21.05
C SER A 286 -20.84 -18.41 20.67
N SER A 287 -20.68 -19.34 21.61
CA SER A 287 -19.99 -20.61 21.44
C SER A 287 -20.71 -21.49 20.42
N SER A 288 -20.58 -21.17 19.14
CA SER A 288 -20.91 -22.05 18.02
C SER A 288 -19.76 -23.03 17.74
N ARG A 289 -19.28 -23.68 18.81
CA ARG A 289 -18.49 -24.92 18.76
C ARG A 289 -19.27 -26.01 19.48
N ASP A 290 -20.49 -26.23 19.01
CA ASP A 290 -21.27 -27.44 19.25
C ASP A 290 -22.33 -27.51 18.15
N GLN A 291 -21.89 -27.91 16.95
CA GLN A 291 -22.66 -28.62 15.92
C GLN A 291 -21.82 -28.78 14.65
N GLY A 292 -21.37 -30.01 14.39
CA GLY A 292 -20.65 -30.41 13.19
C GLY A 292 -19.65 -31.52 13.46
#